data_AF-A0AAV3P0G4-F1
#
_entry.id   AF-A0AAV3P0G4-F1
#
_cell.length_a   1.000
_cell.length_b   1.000
_cell.length_c   1.000
_cell.angle_alpha   90.00
_cell.angle_beta   90.00
_cell.angle_gamma   90.00
#
_symmetry.space_group_name_H-M   'P 1'
#
loop_
_entity.id
_entity.type
_entity.pdbx_description
1 polymer ?
#
loop_
_entity_poly.entity_id
_entity_poly.type
_entity_poly.pdbx_seq_one_letter_code
_entity_poly.pdbx_strand_id
1 'polypeptide(L)'
;MLQKEASRRLGNGPKGVDEIKGHKWFKAINWKKLEARQIQPSFCREIAGMHCVANFDECWTKMSLADSPVASPNFNENPFKGFTYMRPAASFLQGT
;
A
#
# COMPACT_ATOMS: atom_id res chain seq x y z
N MET A 1 4.01 10.64 16.96
CA MET A 1 5.11 9.93 16.29
C MET A 1 6.21 10.90 15.81
N LEU A 2 6.44 12.01 16.52
CA LEU A 2 7.32 13.10 16.08
C LEU A 2 8.57 13.23 16.96
N GLN A 3 8.94 12.14 17.64
CA GLN A 3 10.17 12.14 18.43
C GLN A 3 11.37 12.18 17.47
N LYS A 4 12.26 13.14 17.71
CA LYS A 4 13.44 13.40 16.88
C LYS A 4 14.38 12.20 16.93
N GLU A 5 14.75 11.77 18.14
CA GLU A 5 15.56 10.57 18.37
C GLU A 5 14.81 9.31 17.94
N ALA A 6 15.33 8.60 16.94
CA ALA A 6 14.67 7.43 16.36
C ALA A 6 14.48 6.31 17.39
N SER A 7 15.49 6.03 18.22
CA SER A 7 15.44 5.01 19.27
C SER A 7 14.36 5.25 20.33
N ARG A 8 13.92 6.50 20.50
CA ARG A 8 12.88 6.89 21.46
C ARG A 8 11.51 7.08 20.81
N ARG A 9 11.40 6.89 19.50
CA ARG A 9 10.15 7.06 18.77
C ARG A 9 9.25 5.86 19.05
N LEU A 10 7.98 6.13 19.38
CA LEU A 10 6.97 5.08 19.60
C LEU A 10 7.02 4.04 18.47
N GLY A 11 7.17 2.76 18.83
CA GLY A 11 7.33 1.68 17.87
C GLY A 11 8.77 1.29 17.54
N ASN A 12 9.78 1.98 18.07
CA ASN A 12 11.21 1.60 17.96
C ASN A 12 11.75 0.86 19.20
N GLY A 13 10.91 0.64 20.23
CA GLY A 13 11.29 -0.17 21.38
C GLY A 13 11.30 -1.68 21.07
N PRO A 14 11.72 -2.53 22.03
CA PRO A 14 11.78 -3.99 21.84
C PRO A 14 10.45 -4.65 21.48
N LYS A 15 9.32 -4.01 21.83
CA LYS A 15 7.97 -4.49 21.49
C LYS A 15 7.46 -3.95 20.16
N GLY A 16 8.19 -3.06 19.51
CA GLY A 16 7.90 -2.55 18.17
C GLY A 16 6.45 -2.08 17.99
N VAL A 17 5.78 -2.62 16.97
CA VAL A 17 4.40 -2.25 16.62
C VAL A 17 3.38 -2.46 17.74
N ASP A 18 3.63 -3.38 18.68
CA ASP A 18 2.69 -3.63 19.78
C ASP A 18 2.60 -2.44 20.75
N GLU A 19 3.65 -1.62 20.84
CA GLU A 19 3.60 -0.35 21.58
C GLU A 19 2.64 0.64 20.93
N ILE A 20 2.62 0.68 19.59
CA ILE A 20 1.69 1.53 18.83
C ILE A 20 0.27 1.00 19.02
N LYS A 21 0.06 -0.31 18.87
CA LYS A 21 -1.25 -0.95 19.01
C LYS A 21 -1.86 -0.77 20.41
N GLY A 22 -1.03 -0.78 21.45
CA GLY A 22 -1.43 -0.60 22.84
C GLY A 22 -1.54 0.87 23.30
N HIS A 23 -1.15 1.84 22.47
CA HIS A 23 -1.19 3.25 22.87
C HIS A 23 -2.63 3.74 23.04
N LYS A 24 -2.87 4.57 24.07
CA LYS A 24 -4.22 5.05 24.48
C LYS A 24 -5.06 5.66 23.35
N TRP A 25 -4.42 6.28 22.36
CA TRP A 25 -5.10 6.82 21.17
C TRP A 25 -5.84 5.74 20.38
N PHE A 26 -5.27 4.53 20.28
CA PHE A 26 -5.83 3.42 19.50
C PHE A 26 -6.70 2.48 20.35
N LYS A 27 -7.03 2.82 21.60
CA LYS A 27 -7.73 1.92 22.54
C LYS A 27 -9.04 1.35 22.00
N ALA A 28 -9.76 2.11 21.17
CA ALA A 28 -11.04 1.69 20.60
C ALA A 28 -10.89 0.72 19.40
N ILE A 29 -9.69 0.55 18.86
CA ILE A 29 -9.46 -0.24 17.64
C ILE A 29 -9.29 -1.71 18.00
N ASN A 30 -10.19 -2.56 17.49
CA ASN A 30 -9.96 -3.98 17.44
C ASN A 30 -9.08 -4.32 16.22
N TRP A 31 -7.80 -4.55 16.46
CA TRP A 31 -6.81 -4.79 15.40
C TRP A 31 -7.11 -6.01 14.53
N LYS A 32 -7.65 -7.10 15.11
CA LYS A 32 -8.03 -8.31 14.36
C LYS A 32 -9.20 -8.03 13.42
N LYS A 33 -10.21 -7.29 13.88
CA LYS A 33 -11.35 -6.89 13.03
C LYS A 33 -10.94 -5.89 11.96
N LEU A 34 -10.02 -4.97 12.27
CA LEU A 34 -9.49 -4.01 11.30
C LEU A 34 -8.77 -4.73 10.15
N GLU A 35 -7.86 -5.65 10.48
CA GLU A 35 -7.11 -6.44 9.50
C GLU A 35 -8.03 -7.32 8.63
N ALA A 36 -9.05 -7.92 9.25
CA ALA A 36 -10.08 -8.69 8.55
C ALA A 36 -11.08 -7.82 7.75
N ARG A 37 -10.88 -6.49 7.68
CA ARG A 37 -11.75 -5.52 7.01
C ARG A 37 -13.21 -5.54 7.50
N GLN A 38 -13.41 -5.86 8.78
CA GLN A 38 -14.72 -5.95 9.44
C GLN A 38 -15.14 -4.66 10.16
N ILE A 39 -14.28 -3.64 10.19
CA ILE A 39 -14.62 -2.33 10.72
C ILE A 39 -15.04 -1.43 9.55
N GLN A 40 -16.26 -0.92 9.60
CA GLN A 40 -16.74 0.05 8.62
C GLN A 40 -15.89 1.34 8.71
N PRO A 41 -15.32 1.82 7.59
CA PRO A 41 -14.63 3.11 7.57
C PRO A 41 -15.60 4.23 7.99
N SER A 42 -15.11 5.22 8.73
CA SER A 42 -15.90 6.41 9.09
C SER A 42 -16.25 7.27 7.87
N PHE A 43 -15.60 7.02 6.74
CA PHE A 43 -15.77 7.74 5.50
C PHE A 43 -15.78 6.79 4.33
N CYS A 44 -16.94 6.69 3.68
CA CYS A 44 -17.13 5.92 2.46
C CYS A 44 -17.52 6.91 1.35
N ARG A 45 -16.65 7.06 0.34
CA ARG A 45 -16.98 7.85 -0.86
C ARG A 45 -17.93 7.06 -1.75
N GLU A 46 -18.83 7.77 -2.41
CA GLU A 46 -19.64 7.20 -3.48
C GLU A 46 -18.75 6.88 -4.69
N ILE A 47 -18.92 5.68 -5.23
CA ILE A 47 -18.19 5.18 -6.39
C ILE A 47 -19.24 4.81 -7.44
N ALA A 48 -19.27 5.52 -8.56
CA ALA A 48 -20.28 5.36 -9.60
C ALA A 48 -20.18 4.04 -10.40
N GLY A 49 -19.17 3.19 -10.11
CA GLY A 49 -18.98 1.89 -10.76
C GLY A 49 -17.51 1.48 -10.86
N MET A 50 -17.25 0.35 -11.54
CA MET A 50 -15.90 -0.23 -11.67
C MET A 50 -14.88 0.67 -12.37
N HIS A 51 -15.33 1.59 -13.23
CA HIS A 51 -14.49 2.52 -13.99
C HIS A 51 -14.54 3.95 -13.43
N CYS A 52 -15.02 4.14 -12.20
CA CYS A 52 -15.09 5.46 -11.59
C CYS A 52 -13.69 6.06 -11.39
N VAL A 53 -13.46 7.24 -11.97
CA VAL A 53 -12.20 8.00 -11.84
C VAL A 53 -12.34 9.30 -11.02
N ALA A 54 -13.48 9.51 -10.36
CA ALA A 54 -13.81 10.77 -9.67
C ALA A 54 -12.90 11.13 -8.48
N ASN A 55 -12.10 10.18 -7.98
CA ASN A 55 -11.14 10.39 -6.90
C ASN A 55 -9.70 10.59 -7.40
N PHE A 56 -9.50 10.67 -8.72
CA PHE A 56 -8.22 11.02 -9.34
C PHE A 56 -8.27 12.46 -9.84
N ASP A 57 -7.13 13.13 -9.89
CA ASP A 57 -7.04 14.49 -10.43
C ASP A 57 -7.36 14.49 -11.93
N GLU A 58 -8.19 15.46 -12.34
CA GLU A 58 -8.69 15.58 -13.69
C GLU A 58 -7.59 15.78 -14.73
N CYS A 59 -6.46 16.39 -14.37
CA CYS A 59 -5.35 16.57 -15.30
C CYS A 59 -4.83 15.24 -15.86
N TRP A 60 -4.90 14.15 -15.10
CA TRP A 60 -4.49 12.81 -15.54
C TRP A 60 -5.62 12.09 -16.26
N THR A 61 -6.85 12.15 -15.74
CA THR A 61 -7.99 11.41 -16.33
C THR A 61 -8.43 11.98 -17.68
N LYS A 62 -8.12 13.24 -17.96
CA LYS A 62 -8.36 13.91 -19.25
C LYS A 62 -7.17 13.84 -20.20
N MET A 63 -6.02 13.36 -19.75
CA MET A 63 -4.84 13.23 -20.60
C MET A 63 -5.05 12.10 -21.61
N SER A 64 -4.52 12.29 -22.83
CA SER A 64 -4.56 11.26 -23.87
C SER A 64 -3.79 10.03 -23.42
N LEU A 65 -4.40 8.85 -23.57
CA LEU A 65 -3.72 7.58 -23.36
C LEU A 65 -2.75 7.34 -24.52
N ALA A 66 -1.47 7.62 -24.30
CA ALA A 66 -0.43 7.43 -25.29
C ALA A 66 0.83 6.87 -24.64
N ASP A 67 1.41 5.83 -25.24
CA ASP A 67 2.75 5.37 -24.92
C ASP A 67 3.77 6.31 -25.57
N SER A 68 4.50 7.06 -24.76
CA SER A 68 5.55 7.95 -25.25
C SER A 68 6.73 7.13 -25.78
N PRO A 69 7.20 7.37 -27.03
CA PRO A 69 8.36 6.66 -27.55
C PRO A 69 9.63 7.11 -26.81
N VAL A 70 10.47 6.13 -26.44
CA VAL A 70 11.80 6.38 -25.89
C VAL A 70 12.77 5.34 -26.44
N ALA A 71 14.00 5.76 -26.71
CA ALA A 71 15.06 4.85 -27.15
C ALA A 71 15.37 3.84 -26.03
N SER A 72 15.65 2.59 -26.42
CA SER A 72 16.15 1.60 -25.47
C SER A 72 17.48 2.06 -24.88
N PRO A 73 17.69 1.94 -23.57
CA PRO A 73 18.97 2.26 -22.95
C PRO A 73 20.11 1.38 -23.50
N ASN A 74 21.27 1.99 -23.76
CA ASN A 74 22.46 1.26 -24.21
C ASN A 74 23.18 0.62 -23.02
N PHE A 75 23.01 -0.69 -22.81
CA PHE A 75 23.72 -1.47 -21.81
C PHE A 75 24.36 -2.72 -22.46
N ASN A 76 25.50 -3.16 -21.93
CA ASN A 76 26.19 -4.38 -22.38
C ASN A 76 25.44 -5.66 -22.00
N GLU A 77 24.65 -5.61 -20.93
CA GLU A 77 23.76 -6.67 -20.46
C GLU A 77 22.35 -6.11 -20.28
N ASN A 78 21.32 -6.95 -20.38
CA ASN A 78 19.95 -6.52 -20.16
C ASN A 78 19.73 -6.07 -18.70
N PRO A 79 19.49 -4.78 -18.43
CA PRO A 79 19.31 -4.26 -17.06
C PRO A 79 17.99 -4.74 -16.42
N PHE A 80 17.07 -5.32 -17.20
CA PHE A 80 15.77 -5.79 -16.74
C PHE A 80 15.73 -7.29 -16.42
N LYS A 81 16.89 -7.95 -16.30
CA LYS A 81 16.95 -9.36 -15.88
C LYS A 81 16.30 -9.52 -14.51
N GLY A 82 15.29 -10.38 -14.40
CA GLY A 82 14.52 -10.61 -13.17
C GLY A 82 13.38 -9.62 -12.92
N PHE A 83 13.07 -8.73 -13.88
CA PHE A 83 11.95 -7.79 -13.76
C PHE A 83 10.58 -8.48 -13.80
N THR A 84 10.42 -9.51 -14.64
CA THR A 84 9.14 -10.21 -14.81
C THR A 84 8.79 -11.00 -13.55
N TYR A 85 7.65 -10.65 -12.95
CA TYR A 85 7.07 -11.36 -11.83
C TYR A 85 5.63 -11.76 -12.14
N MET A 86 5.28 -13.02 -11.90
CA MET A 86 3.90 -13.49 -11.85
C MET A 86 3.61 -13.96 -10.44
N ARG A 87 2.58 -13.38 -9.80
CA ARG A 87 2.11 -13.86 -8.49
C ARG A 87 1.71 -15.33 -8.64
N PRO A 88 2.30 -16.25 -7.85
CA PRO A 88 1.85 -17.64 -7.85
C PRO A 88 0.35 -17.72 -7.51
N ALA A 89 -0.36 -18.69 -8.09
CA ALA A 89 -1.78 -18.90 -7.78
C ALA A 89 -1.97 -19.12 -6.28
N ALA A 90 -3.06 -18.59 -5.73
CA ALA A 90 -3.34 -18.57 -4.28
C ALA A 90 -3.36 -19.95 -3.61
N SER A 91 -3.50 -21.04 -4.37
CA SER A 91 -3.39 -22.42 -3.90
C SER A 91 -2.01 -22.77 -3.32
N PHE A 92 -0.96 -22.02 -3.64
CA PHE A 92 0.38 -22.22 -3.07
C PHE A 92 0.58 -21.62 -1.67
N LEU A 93 -0.38 -20.85 -1.13
CA LEU A 93 -0.31 -20.28 0.22
C LEU A 93 -1.06 -21.13 1.27
N GLN A 94 -1.55 -22.31 0.89
CA GLN A 94 -2.03 -23.36 1.80
C GLN A 94 -1.05 -24.54 1.79
N GLY A 95 0.11 -24.34 2.41
CA GLY A 95 1.13 -25.37 2.55
C GLY A 95 1.93 -25.14 3.82
N THR A 96 1.67 -26.01 4.80
CA THR A 96 2.22 -26.17 6.18
C THR A 96 1.91 -25.09 7.20
#